data_AF-A0A0F8VXE1-F1
#
_entry.id   AF-A0A0F8VXE1-F1
#
_cell.length_a   1.000
_cell.length_b   1.000
_cell.length_c   1.000
_cell.angle_alpha   90.00
_cell.angle_beta   90.00
_cell.angle_gamma   90.00
#
_symmetry.space_group_name_H-M   'P 1'
#
loop_
_entity.id
_entity.type
_entity.pdbx_description
1 polymer ?
#
loop_
_entity_poly.entity_id
_entity_poly.type
_entity_poly.pdbx_seq_one_letter_code
_entity_poly.pdbx_strand_id
1 'polypeptide(L)'
;MGKDADKAVNIILQHWSGELNALAILSNNNISLYARKVGADYKLLRGDVFREGLSPQCQKMIMLDERWDDYDTVLMLDMDMFARKGIKENVFEHEGVGLHEPMQEGCAKKMHYMFPNVGNLKYSYWGGAIWKLDRELRQLLRAGIHGIEMNLFTDEFYDEGIM
;
A
#
# COMPACT_ATOMS: atom_id res chain seq x y z
N MET A 1 -24.28 21.19 22.26
CA MET A 1 -24.46 19.97 21.45
C MET A 1 -23.15 19.77 20.71
N GLY A 2 -22.34 18.82 21.17
CA GLY A 2 -21.03 18.55 20.56
C GLY A 2 -21.25 18.10 19.12
N LYS A 3 -20.43 18.62 18.20
CA LYS A 3 -20.31 18.04 16.86
C LYS A 3 -19.85 16.60 17.09
N ASP A 4 -20.71 15.63 16.79
CA ASP A 4 -20.23 14.30 16.46
C ASP A 4 -19.29 14.52 15.28
N ALA A 5 -17.98 14.51 15.54
CA ALA A 5 -17.01 14.44 14.46
C ALA A 5 -17.32 13.14 13.74
N ASP A 6 -17.65 13.22 12.45
CA ASP A 6 -17.83 12.02 11.62
C ASP A 6 -16.64 11.10 11.87
N LYS A 7 -16.92 9.89 12.36
CA LYS A 7 -15.90 8.92 12.67
C LYS A 7 -15.18 8.60 11.35
N ALA A 8 -13.86 8.80 11.32
CA ALA A 8 -13.06 8.54 10.13
C ALA A 8 -13.29 7.11 9.60
N VAL A 9 -13.49 6.99 8.29
CA VAL A 9 -13.80 5.73 7.60
C VAL A 9 -12.54 5.23 6.91
N ASN A 10 -12.02 4.09 7.35
CA ASN A 10 -10.73 3.56 6.91
C ASN A 10 -10.84 2.14 6.37
N ILE A 11 -9.92 1.76 5.47
CA ILE A 11 -9.86 0.40 4.92
C ILE A 11 -8.42 -0.14 4.90
N ILE A 12 -8.28 -1.43 5.18
CA ILE A 12 -7.06 -2.20 4.96
C ILE A 12 -7.23 -3.08 3.72
N LEU A 13 -6.31 -2.95 2.78
CA LEU A 13 -6.19 -3.74 1.57
C LEU A 13 -4.99 -4.68 1.70
N GLN A 14 -5.16 -5.91 1.25
CA GLN A 14 -4.05 -6.79 0.88
C GLN A 14 -4.26 -7.27 -0.55
N HIS A 15 -3.17 -7.59 -1.25
CA HIS A 15 -3.22 -8.08 -2.62
C HIS A 15 -2.50 -9.43 -2.75
N TRP A 16 -3.05 -10.32 -3.59
CA TRP A 16 -2.38 -11.57 -3.98
C TRP A 16 -2.81 -12.05 -5.36
N SER A 17 -1.84 -12.35 -6.23
CA SER A 17 -2.10 -12.99 -7.52
C SER A 17 -1.82 -14.50 -7.46
N GLY A 18 -2.66 -15.28 -8.16
CA GLY A 18 -2.58 -16.75 -8.14
C GLY A 18 -3.23 -17.38 -6.91
N GLU A 19 -2.92 -18.65 -6.65
CA GLU A 19 -3.46 -19.42 -5.52
C GLU A 19 -2.89 -18.95 -4.18
N LEU A 20 -3.74 -18.83 -3.16
CA LEU A 20 -3.26 -18.47 -1.82
C LEU A 20 -2.48 -19.63 -1.23
N ASN A 21 -1.24 -19.37 -0.83
CA ASN A 21 -0.50 -20.32 -0.01
C ASN A 21 -0.95 -20.26 1.46
N ALA A 22 -0.45 -21.19 2.28
CA ALA A 22 -0.83 -21.26 3.69
C ALA A 22 -0.49 -20.00 4.48
N LEU A 23 0.64 -19.33 4.19
CA LEU A 23 1.05 -18.11 4.86
C LEU A 23 0.08 -16.96 4.55
N ALA A 24 -0.28 -16.79 3.29
CA ALA A 24 -1.23 -15.79 2.82
C ALA A 24 -2.62 -15.97 3.46
N ILE A 25 -3.09 -17.21 3.60
CA ILE A 25 -4.36 -17.50 4.30
C ILE A 25 -4.29 -17.05 5.76
N LEU A 26 -3.18 -17.36 6.44
CA LEU A 26 -2.99 -16.97 7.84
C LEU A 26 -2.91 -15.45 8.00
N SER A 27 -2.20 -14.75 7.11
CA SER A 27 -2.11 -13.29 7.12
C SER A 27 -3.46 -12.66 6.85
N ASN A 28 -4.15 -13.05 5.79
CA ASN A 28 -5.50 -12.57 5.45
C ASN A 28 -6.46 -12.68 6.63
N ASN A 29 -6.46 -13.83 7.32
CA ASN A 29 -7.31 -14.03 8.51
C ASN A 29 -6.88 -13.13 9.68
N ASN A 30 -5.57 -13.01 9.91
CA ASN A 30 -5.00 -12.18 10.98
C ASN A 30 -5.31 -10.69 10.78
N ILE A 31 -5.09 -10.18 9.57
CA ILE A 31 -5.28 -8.76 9.24
C ILE A 31 -6.76 -8.41 9.16
N SER A 32 -7.62 -9.32 8.69
CA SER A 32 -9.08 -9.15 8.77
C SER A 32 -9.57 -8.98 10.21
N LEU A 33 -9.02 -9.75 11.16
CA LEU A 33 -9.31 -9.59 12.59
C LEU A 33 -8.78 -8.26 13.14
N TYR A 34 -7.59 -7.85 12.72
CA TYR A 34 -7.01 -6.57 13.11
C TYR A 34 -7.84 -5.38 12.61
N ALA A 35 -8.28 -5.39 11.35
CA ALA A 35 -9.12 -4.35 10.77
C ALA A 35 -10.40 -4.14 11.60
N ARG A 36 -11.11 -5.24 11.94
CA ARG A 36 -12.29 -5.18 12.82
C ARG A 36 -11.97 -4.59 14.18
N LYS A 37 -10.82 -4.94 14.76
CA LYS A 37 -10.40 -4.42 16.06
C LYS A 37 -10.19 -2.91 16.05
N VAL A 38 -9.62 -2.36 14.97
CA VAL A 38 -9.37 -0.91 14.83
C VAL A 38 -10.55 -0.15 14.20
N GLY A 39 -11.65 -0.86 13.91
CA GLY A 39 -12.86 -0.27 13.34
C GLY A 39 -12.70 0.15 11.86
N ALA A 40 -11.88 -0.57 11.10
CA ALA A 40 -11.67 -0.38 9.67
C ALA A 40 -12.25 -1.54 8.85
N ASP A 41 -12.55 -1.26 7.59
CA ASP A 41 -12.90 -2.28 6.61
C ASP A 41 -11.67 -3.09 6.20
N TYR A 42 -11.90 -4.28 5.65
CA TYR A 42 -10.85 -5.14 5.13
C TYR A 42 -11.23 -5.72 3.77
N LYS A 43 -10.29 -5.72 2.83
CA LYS A 43 -10.48 -6.38 1.54
C LYS A 43 -9.20 -7.05 1.02
N LEU A 44 -9.33 -8.33 0.69
CA LEU A 44 -8.35 -9.07 -0.09
C LEU A 44 -8.64 -8.87 -1.58
N LEU A 45 -7.69 -8.29 -2.30
CA LEU A 45 -7.73 -8.08 -3.75
C LEU A 45 -6.97 -9.21 -4.46
N ARG A 46 -7.50 -9.68 -5.60
CA ARG A 46 -6.99 -10.88 -6.28
C ARG A 46 -6.80 -10.66 -7.77
N GLY A 47 -5.68 -11.14 -8.29
CA GLY A 47 -5.33 -11.03 -9.71
C GLY A 47 -4.93 -9.61 -10.12
N ASP A 48 -5.07 -9.32 -11.41
CA ASP A 48 -4.64 -8.05 -12.01
C ASP A 48 -5.72 -6.97 -11.81
N VAL A 49 -5.79 -6.46 -10.58
CA VAL A 49 -6.84 -5.52 -10.16
C VAL A 49 -6.56 -4.07 -10.53
N PHE A 50 -5.30 -3.72 -10.76
CA PHE A 50 -4.89 -2.37 -11.14
C PHE A 50 -4.80 -2.24 -12.66
N ARG A 51 -3.89 -3.00 -13.28
CA ARG A 51 -3.72 -3.05 -14.75
C ARG A 51 -3.19 -4.40 -15.17
N GLU A 52 -3.71 -4.93 -16.27
CA GLU A 52 -3.20 -6.15 -16.88
C GLU A 52 -1.74 -6.00 -17.32
N GLY A 53 -0.97 -7.09 -17.20
CA GLY A 53 0.41 -7.15 -17.70
C GLY A 53 1.49 -6.53 -16.80
N LEU A 54 1.10 -5.91 -15.68
CA LEU A 54 2.04 -5.51 -14.64
C LEU A 54 2.28 -6.66 -13.65
N SER A 55 3.49 -6.70 -13.07
CA SER A 55 3.82 -7.68 -12.03
C SER A 55 2.87 -7.61 -10.83
N PRO A 56 2.72 -8.72 -10.08
CA PRO A 56 1.84 -8.78 -8.91
C PRO A 56 2.06 -7.63 -7.92
N GLN A 57 3.29 -7.15 -7.75
CA GLN A 57 3.62 -6.13 -6.76
C GLN A 57 3.24 -4.73 -7.23
N CYS A 58 3.24 -4.48 -8.54
CA CYS A 58 2.66 -3.27 -9.12
C CYS A 58 1.14 -3.18 -8.92
N GLN A 59 0.45 -4.32 -8.76
CA GLN A 59 -1.01 -4.32 -8.55
C GLN A 59 -1.41 -3.66 -7.23
N LYS A 60 -0.48 -3.50 -6.27
CA LYS A 60 -0.69 -2.76 -5.02
C LYS A 60 -1.13 -1.29 -5.28
N MET A 61 -0.78 -0.72 -6.43
CA MET A 61 -1.19 0.63 -6.83
C MET A 61 -2.71 0.81 -7.01
N ILE A 62 -3.47 -0.28 -7.05
CA ILE A 62 -4.94 -0.24 -6.96
C ILE A 62 -5.44 0.56 -5.76
N MET A 63 -4.64 0.71 -4.69
CA MET A 63 -4.99 1.55 -3.53
C MET A 63 -5.22 3.03 -3.88
N LEU A 64 -4.66 3.50 -5.01
CA LEU A 64 -4.81 4.88 -5.48
C LEU A 64 -6.12 5.10 -6.27
N ASP A 65 -6.82 4.04 -6.66
CA ASP A 65 -8.02 4.10 -7.51
C ASP A 65 -9.17 4.90 -6.87
N GLU A 66 -9.94 5.59 -7.69
CA GLU A 66 -11.04 6.48 -7.25
C GLU A 66 -12.14 5.74 -6.50
N ARG A 67 -12.28 4.42 -6.67
CA ARG A 67 -13.26 3.61 -5.91
C ARG A 67 -13.02 3.64 -4.39
N TRP A 68 -11.85 4.09 -3.95
CA TRP A 68 -11.53 4.22 -2.53
C TRP A 68 -11.65 5.66 -2.02
N ASP A 69 -12.13 6.60 -2.83
CA ASP A 69 -12.23 8.02 -2.45
C ASP A 69 -13.31 8.27 -1.39
N ASP A 70 -14.19 7.31 -1.11
CA ASP A 70 -15.11 7.38 0.05
C ASP A 70 -14.42 7.11 1.39
N TYR A 71 -13.21 6.52 1.38
CA TYR A 71 -12.40 6.30 2.58
C TYR A 71 -11.49 7.50 2.86
N ASP A 72 -11.34 7.83 4.13
CA ASP A 72 -10.40 8.87 4.60
C ASP A 72 -8.97 8.37 4.45
N THR A 73 -8.70 7.14 4.90
CA THR A 73 -7.40 6.50 4.79
C THR A 73 -7.50 5.09 4.20
N VAL A 74 -6.58 4.78 3.28
CA VAL A 74 -6.38 3.44 2.73
C VAL A 74 -5.01 2.94 3.16
N LEU A 75 -4.98 1.75 3.76
CA LEU A 75 -3.76 1.04 4.11
C LEU A 75 -3.57 -0.14 3.16
N MET A 76 -2.53 -0.14 2.34
CA MET A 76 -2.05 -1.34 1.65
C MET A 76 -1.03 -2.05 2.54
N LEU A 77 -1.23 -3.34 2.76
CA LEU A 77 -0.34 -4.16 3.56
C LEU A 77 0.06 -5.39 2.74
N ASP A 78 1.32 -5.81 2.85
CA ASP A 78 1.77 -7.02 2.17
C ASP A 78 1.13 -8.30 2.73
N MET A 79 1.15 -9.35 1.93
CA MET A 79 0.47 -10.61 2.23
C MET A 79 1.21 -11.48 3.26
N ASP A 80 2.47 -11.20 3.53
CA ASP A 80 3.26 -11.90 4.55
C ASP A 80 3.31 -11.14 5.89
N MET A 81 2.57 -10.03 6.01
CA MET A 81 2.51 -9.22 7.22
C MET A 81 1.44 -9.71 8.20
N PHE A 82 1.72 -9.52 9.50
CA PHE A 82 0.84 -9.93 10.59
C PHE A 82 0.75 -8.86 11.66
N ALA A 83 -0.46 -8.63 12.17
CA ALA A 83 -0.67 -7.92 13.41
C ALA A 83 -0.18 -8.79 14.58
N ARG A 84 0.72 -8.22 15.41
CA ARG A 84 1.26 -8.92 16.57
C ARG A 84 0.16 -9.24 17.59
N LYS A 85 0.29 -10.40 18.24
CA LYS A 85 -0.62 -10.79 19.33
C LYS A 85 -0.60 -9.73 20.42
N GLY A 86 -1.78 -9.22 20.77
CA GLY A 86 -1.94 -8.23 21.83
C GLY A 86 -1.60 -6.79 21.44
N ILE A 87 -1.29 -6.51 20.17
CA ILE A 87 -1.13 -5.13 19.66
C ILE A 87 -2.32 -4.28 20.09
N LYS A 88 -2.11 -3.13 20.71
CA LYS A 88 -3.18 -2.23 21.18
C LYS A 88 -3.36 -1.04 20.26
N GLU A 89 -2.32 -0.77 19.48
CA GLU A 89 -2.15 0.35 18.59
C GLU A 89 -3.05 0.25 17.36
N ASN A 90 -3.65 1.38 17.02
CA ASN A 90 -4.40 1.58 15.79
C ASN A 90 -3.47 2.21 14.76
N VAL A 91 -3.13 1.47 13.69
CA VAL A 91 -2.24 1.94 12.62
C VAL A 91 -2.70 3.27 12.00
N PHE A 92 -4.00 3.54 12.00
CA PHE A 92 -4.55 4.78 11.45
C PHE A 92 -4.25 6.01 12.32
N GLU A 93 -3.97 5.83 13.61
CA GLU A 93 -3.65 6.91 14.56
C GLU A 93 -2.16 7.32 14.56
N HIS A 94 -1.30 6.56 13.87
CA HIS A 94 0.12 6.90 13.74
C HIS A 94 0.38 7.90 12.61
N GLU A 95 1.41 8.73 12.72
CA GLU A 95 1.83 9.59 11.61
C GLU A 95 2.70 8.84 10.60
N GLY A 96 2.68 9.27 9.33
CA GLY A 96 3.53 8.75 8.26
C GLY A 96 2.82 7.85 7.25
N VAL A 97 3.57 7.56 6.17
CA VAL A 97 3.07 6.84 4.98
C VAL A 97 3.51 5.38 4.96
N GLY A 98 4.79 5.09 5.15
CA GLY A 98 5.30 3.73 5.00
C GLY A 98 6.66 3.56 5.65
N LEU A 99 7.23 2.36 5.49
CA LEU A 99 8.54 2.02 6.03
C LEU A 99 9.64 2.74 5.24
N HIS A 100 10.58 3.38 5.94
CA HIS A 100 11.79 3.94 5.33
C HIS A 100 13.00 3.65 6.21
N GLU A 101 13.72 2.58 5.87
CA GLU A 101 14.92 2.11 6.57
C GLU A 101 16.13 2.17 5.63
N PRO A 102 17.37 1.91 6.10
CA PRO A 102 18.57 1.98 5.25
C PRO A 102 18.52 1.14 3.97
N MET A 103 17.70 0.07 3.94
CA MET A 103 17.44 -0.70 2.73
C MET A 103 16.75 0.14 1.64
N GLN A 104 15.74 0.94 2.01
CA GLN A 104 15.02 1.82 1.10
C GLN A 104 15.91 2.95 0.56
N GLU A 105 16.91 3.42 1.32
CA GLU A 105 17.90 4.37 0.77
C GLU A 105 18.70 3.75 -0.39
N GLY A 106 19.02 2.46 -0.30
CA GLY A 106 19.68 1.70 -1.36
C GLY A 106 18.80 1.57 -2.60
N CYS A 107 17.53 1.21 -2.39
CA CYS A 107 16.53 1.13 -3.46
C CYS A 107 16.32 2.47 -4.15
N ALA A 108 16.20 3.58 -3.40
CA ALA A 108 16.07 4.92 -3.95
C ALA A 108 17.28 5.31 -4.83
N LYS A 109 18.50 5.01 -4.37
CA LYS A 109 19.74 5.22 -5.17
C LYS A 109 19.72 4.38 -6.44
N LYS A 110 19.37 3.09 -6.35
CA LYS A 110 19.27 2.20 -7.51
C LYS A 110 18.25 2.74 -8.52
N MET A 111 17.07 3.15 -8.06
CA MET A 111 16.01 3.73 -8.90
C MET A 111 16.49 5.01 -9.60
N HIS A 112 17.14 5.92 -8.86
CA HIS A 112 17.69 7.14 -9.43
C HIS A 112 18.73 6.87 -10.53
N TYR A 113 19.63 5.90 -10.33
CA TYR A 113 20.67 5.59 -11.32
C TYR A 113 20.14 4.82 -12.53
N MET A 114 19.18 3.90 -12.34
CA MET A 114 18.58 3.13 -13.43
C MET A 114 17.59 3.95 -14.26
N PHE A 115 16.80 4.80 -13.59
CA PHE A 115 15.70 5.53 -14.18
C PHE A 115 15.76 7.02 -13.81
N PRO A 116 16.81 7.77 -14.23
CA PRO A 116 17.07 9.13 -13.74
C PRO A 116 15.99 10.16 -14.08
N ASN A 117 15.11 9.87 -15.04
CA ASN A 117 14.00 10.75 -15.41
C ASN A 117 12.79 10.63 -14.47
N VAL A 118 12.66 9.51 -13.74
CA VAL A 118 11.53 9.25 -12.83
C VAL A 118 11.99 9.04 -11.38
N GLY A 119 13.22 8.56 -11.17
CA GLY A 119 13.82 8.38 -9.85
C GLY A 119 14.49 9.66 -9.35
N ASN A 120 14.02 10.20 -8.23
CA ASN A 120 14.52 11.46 -7.65
C ASN A 120 14.81 11.32 -6.16
N LEU A 121 16.08 11.46 -5.78
CA LEU A 121 16.56 11.32 -4.40
C LEU A 121 16.07 12.40 -3.43
N LYS A 122 15.40 13.45 -3.93
CA LYS A 122 14.78 14.48 -3.08
C LYS A 122 13.46 14.01 -2.45
N TYR A 123 12.84 12.98 -3.00
CA TYR A 123 11.57 12.46 -2.52
C TYR A 123 11.76 11.15 -1.75
N SER A 124 10.82 10.85 -0.86
CA SER A 124 10.82 9.63 -0.08
C SER A 124 10.61 8.41 -0.98
N TYR A 125 11.22 7.30 -0.58
CA TYR A 125 10.99 5.97 -1.14
C TYR A 125 10.47 5.08 -0.01
N TRP A 126 9.30 4.47 -0.16
CA TRP A 126 8.69 3.66 0.89
C TRP A 126 8.75 2.18 0.56
N GLY A 127 9.04 1.38 1.59
CA GLY A 127 9.08 -0.06 1.43
C GLY A 127 7.69 -0.64 1.12
N GLY A 128 7.63 -1.68 0.30
CA GLY A 128 6.39 -2.28 -0.21
C GLY A 128 5.58 -3.07 0.82
N ALA A 129 6.09 -3.18 2.05
CA ALA A 129 5.45 -3.90 3.14
C ALA A 129 4.18 -3.22 3.67
N ILE A 130 4.15 -1.89 3.66
CA ILE A 130 3.07 -1.09 4.24
C ILE A 130 3.03 0.32 3.64
N TRP A 131 1.87 0.71 3.13
CA TRP A 131 1.57 2.08 2.71
C TRP A 131 0.23 2.54 3.27
N LYS A 132 0.23 3.67 3.97
CA LYS A 132 -0.93 4.32 4.53
C LYS A 132 -1.08 5.69 3.91
N LEU A 133 -2.14 5.87 3.12
CA LEU A 133 -2.35 7.10 2.38
C LEU A 133 -3.74 7.65 2.69
N ASP A 134 -3.78 8.93 3.05
CA ASP A 134 -5.03 9.68 3.10
C ASP A 134 -5.57 9.96 1.69
N ARG A 135 -6.81 10.42 1.62
CA ARG A 135 -7.48 10.73 0.35
C ARG A 135 -6.72 11.75 -0.51
N GLU A 136 -6.23 12.83 0.08
CA GLU A 136 -5.56 13.90 -0.66
C GLU A 136 -4.27 13.41 -1.30
N LEU A 137 -3.44 12.70 -0.53
CA LEU A 137 -2.20 12.13 -1.02
C LEU A 137 -2.45 11.06 -2.08
N ARG A 138 -3.49 10.21 -1.94
CA ARG A 138 -3.87 9.26 -2.98
C ARG A 138 -4.24 9.95 -4.29
N GLN A 139 -5.03 11.01 -4.22
CA GLN A 139 -5.43 11.78 -5.40
C GLN A 139 -4.22 12.45 -6.07
N LEU A 140 -3.31 13.01 -5.27
CA LEU A 140 -2.06 13.60 -5.76
C LEU A 140 -1.18 12.57 -6.47
N LEU A 141 -0.93 11.41 -5.84
CA LEU A 141 -0.14 10.33 -6.43
C LEU A 141 -0.81 9.76 -7.69
N ARG A 142 -2.14 9.57 -7.66
CA ARG A 142 -2.92 9.11 -8.82
C ARG A 142 -2.75 10.05 -10.02
N ALA A 143 -2.75 11.37 -9.79
CA ALA A 143 -2.57 12.36 -10.86
C ALA A 143 -1.17 12.31 -11.50
N GLY A 144 -0.17 11.80 -10.79
CA GLY A 144 1.20 11.62 -11.29
C GLY A 144 1.44 10.31 -12.04
N ILE A 145 0.46 9.40 -12.12
CA ILE A 145 0.66 8.11 -12.80
C ILE A 145 0.64 8.28 -14.32
N HIS A 146 1.79 8.01 -14.95
CA HIS A 146 1.91 7.89 -16.41
C HIS A 146 2.03 6.42 -16.82
N GLY A 147 1.04 5.92 -17.56
CA GLY A 147 0.93 4.47 -17.78
C GLY A 147 2.07 3.79 -18.51
N ILE A 148 2.79 4.51 -19.38
CA ILE A 148 3.97 3.96 -20.07
C ILE A 148 5.15 3.81 -19.10
N GLU A 149 5.30 4.72 -18.15
CA GLU A 149 6.43 4.73 -17.20
C GLU A 149 6.36 3.56 -16.23
N MET A 150 5.16 3.09 -15.89
CA MET A 150 5.00 1.97 -14.96
C MET A 150 5.57 0.65 -15.49
N ASN A 151 5.66 0.49 -16.82
CA ASN A 151 6.26 -0.68 -17.44
C ASN A 151 7.77 -0.80 -17.13
N LEU A 152 8.43 0.31 -16.75
CA LEU A 152 9.85 0.30 -16.36
C LEU A 152 10.10 -0.54 -15.11
N PHE A 153 9.07 -0.70 -14.26
CA PHE A 153 9.21 -1.31 -12.94
C PHE A 153 8.59 -2.71 -12.85
N THR A 154 8.02 -3.24 -13.93
CA THR A 154 7.37 -4.56 -13.86
C THR A 154 8.34 -5.68 -13.47
N ASP A 155 9.61 -5.57 -13.87
CA ASP A 155 10.65 -6.57 -13.61
C ASP A 155 11.70 -6.11 -12.57
N GLU A 156 11.47 -4.98 -11.91
CA GLU A 156 12.40 -4.39 -10.95
C GLU A 156 11.69 -4.07 -9.63
N PHE A 157 12.44 -4.04 -8.52
CA PHE A 157 11.90 -3.69 -7.19
C PHE A 157 10.72 -4.59 -6.73
N TYR A 158 10.81 -5.88 -7.05
CA TYR A 158 9.78 -6.89 -6.77
C TYR A 158 9.17 -6.79 -5.36
N ASP A 159 9.96 -6.58 -4.31
CA ASP A 159 9.41 -6.54 -2.94
C ASP A 159 8.82 -5.16 -2.56
N GLU A 160 9.23 -4.11 -3.26
CA GLU A 160 8.92 -2.73 -2.89
C GLU A 160 7.69 -2.17 -3.62
N GLY A 161 7.32 -2.75 -4.76
CA GLY A 161 6.30 -2.14 -5.62
C GLY A 161 6.82 -0.87 -6.30
N ILE A 162 5.91 0.02 -6.70
CA ILE A 162 6.22 1.13 -7.65
C ILE A 162 5.80 2.51 -7.15
N MET A 163 5.89 2.74 -5.83
CA MET A 163 5.52 4.00 -5.18
C MET A 163 6.70 4.95 -4.99
#